data_AF-A0A0R3UKS7-F1
#
_entry.id   AF-A0A0R3UKS7-F1
#
_cell.length_a   1.000
_cell.length_b   1.000
_cell.length_c   1.000
_cell.angle_alpha   90.00
_cell.angle_beta   90.00
_cell.angle_gamma   90.00
#
_symmetry.space_group_name_H-M   'P 1'
#
loop_
_entity.id
_entity.type
_entity.pdbx_description
1 polymer ?
#
loop_
_entity_poly.entity_id
_entity_poly.type
_entity_poly.pdbx_seq_one_letter_code
_entity_poly.pdbx_strand_id
1 'polypeptide(L)'
;MIEYARPCTGEPFYECFEEISLKNAVLTYMSFLILNLLGRLQDFLRKYGFLNNPSAKEKELTKSFVPLYSDYEAFYTRNLYRRARDCWNRPICSVPGPEMVLMDRISTDSCWTFTMTNTTTKVLNFGSYNYLGFAETSGPCIDADVKSIEKYGLGLASSRLEVGTLDIHEELEKLVAEFVGQEAAIVFGMGFATNALNMPRIFDKVSIVAFLTCQFINRAICKYRFLSN
;
A
#
# COMPACT_ATOMS: atom_id res chain seq x y z
N MET A 1 -2.07 28.46 10.95
CA MET A 1 -2.22 27.25 11.78
C MET A 1 -3.50 26.56 11.35
N ILE A 2 -3.40 25.35 10.81
CA ILE A 2 -4.55 24.58 10.34
C ILE A 2 -5.17 23.90 11.57
N GLU A 3 -6.37 24.32 11.97
CA GLU A 3 -7.14 23.62 13.01
C GLU A 3 -7.75 22.34 12.41
N TYR A 4 -7.24 21.18 12.81
CA TYR A 4 -7.82 19.88 12.47
C TYR A 4 -9.12 19.64 13.25
N ALA A 5 -9.97 18.75 12.72
CA ALA A 5 -11.19 18.34 13.41
C ALA A 5 -10.81 17.67 14.75
N ARG A 6 -11.35 18.18 15.87
CA ARG A 6 -11.14 17.56 17.19
C ARG A 6 -12.07 16.35 17.32
N PRO A 7 -11.66 15.28 18.01
CA PRO A 7 -12.58 14.23 18.44
C PRO A 7 -13.74 14.83 19.25
N CYS A 8 -14.97 14.33 19.09
CA CYS A 8 -16.15 14.81 19.84
C CYS A 8 -16.06 14.60 21.37
N THR A 9 -14.96 14.04 21.88
CA THR A 9 -14.73 13.77 23.30
C THR A 9 -14.35 15.01 24.11
N GLY A 10 -14.17 16.18 23.49
CA GLY A 10 -13.87 17.44 24.19
C GLY A 10 -12.45 17.53 24.76
N GLU A 11 -11.65 16.47 24.62
CA GLU A 11 -10.26 16.44 25.05
C GLU A 11 -9.36 17.16 24.03
N PRO A 12 -8.30 17.84 24.49
CA PRO A 12 -7.32 18.45 23.60
C PRO A 12 -6.56 17.38 22.82
N PHE A 13 -6.74 17.33 21.50
CA PHE A 13 -6.01 16.45 20.60
C PHE A 13 -4.61 17.03 20.33
N TYR A 14 -3.59 16.41 20.92
CA TYR A 14 -2.19 16.74 20.67
C TYR A 14 -1.61 15.77 19.64
N GLU A 15 -1.52 16.19 18.39
CA GLU A 15 -0.80 15.45 17.35
C GLU A 15 0.70 15.74 17.49
N CYS A 16 1.35 15.09 18.47
CA CYS A 16 2.80 15.13 18.60
C CYS A 16 3.41 14.12 17.62
N PHE A 17 3.71 14.57 16.40
CA PHE A 17 4.67 13.85 15.59
C PHE A 17 6.03 13.98 16.27
N GLU A 18 6.59 12.87 16.73
CA GLU A 18 7.95 12.85 17.25
C GLU A 18 8.88 13.29 16.11
N GLU A 19 9.53 14.44 16.28
CA GLU A 19 10.51 14.90 15.30
C GLU A 19 11.61 13.86 15.18
N ILE A 20 11.91 13.47 13.93
CA ILE A 20 12.88 12.42 13.68
C ILE A 20 14.22 12.85 14.27
N SER A 21 14.72 12.09 15.23
CA SER A 21 16.04 12.32 15.81
C SER A 21 17.09 12.43 14.70
N LEU A 22 17.95 13.45 14.76
CA LEU A 22 19.02 13.67 13.80
C LEU A 22 19.88 12.42 13.59
N LYS A 23 20.09 11.64 14.65
CA LYS A 23 20.84 10.37 14.60
C LYS A 23 20.17 9.36 13.65
N ASN A 24 18.85 9.21 13.75
CA ASN A 24 18.08 8.28 12.92
C ASN A 24 18.06 8.74 11.46
N ALA A 25 17.91 10.05 11.23
CA ALA A 25 17.99 10.61 9.87
C ALA A 25 19.35 10.34 9.24
N VAL A 26 20.45 10.67 9.93
CA VAL A 26 21.82 10.43 9.44
C VAL A 26 22.07 8.94 9.19
N LEU A 27 21.68 8.07 10.13
CA LEU A 27 21.86 6.62 9.98
C LEU A 27 21.09 6.08 8.77
N THR A 28 19.89 6.59 8.51
CA THR A 28 19.08 6.19 7.35
C THR A 28 19.76 6.58 6.04
N TYR A 29 20.24 7.83 5.92
CA TYR A 29 20.97 8.29 4.74
C TYR A 29 22.29 7.56 4.54
N MET A 30 23.03 7.28 5.62
CA MET A 30 24.26 6.50 5.57
C MET A 30 24.01 5.06 5.11
N SER A 31 22.96 4.41 5.63
CA SER A 31 22.57 3.06 5.22
C SER A 31 22.19 3.03 3.73
N PHE A 32 21.43 4.02 3.27
CA PHE A 32 21.07 4.16 1.86
C PHE A 32 22.30 4.39 0.98
N LEU A 33 23.24 5.24 1.40
CA LEU A 33 24.49 5.49 0.69
C LEU A 33 25.32 4.20 0.55
N ILE A 34 25.50 3.45 1.64
CA ILE A 34 26.24 2.20 1.65
C ILE A 34 25.61 1.18 0.69
N LEU A 35 24.28 1.03 0.70
CA LEU A 35 23.58 0.12 -0.21
C LEU A 35 23.78 0.52 -1.68
N ASN A 36 23.74 1.81 -1.99
CA ASN A 36 23.99 2.30 -3.36
C ASN A 36 25.45 2.07 -3.79
N LEU A 37 26.42 2.33 -2.92
CA LEU A 37 27.84 2.09 -3.21
C LEU A 37 28.12 0.61 -3.46
N LEU A 38 27.61 -0.28 -2.60
CA LEU A 38 27.76 -1.73 -2.77
C LEU A 38 27.05 -2.24 -4.03
N GLY A 39 25.90 -1.67 -4.38
CA GLY A 39 25.20 -2.01 -5.63
C GLY A 39 26.02 -1.61 -6.85
N ARG A 40 26.62 -0.41 -6.87
CA ARG A 40 27.47 0.05 -7.99
C ARG A 40 28.76 -0.76 -8.10
N LEU A 41 29.34 -1.12 -6.97
CA LEU A 41 30.50 -2.03 -6.93
C LEU A 41 30.15 -3.40 -7.52
N GLN A 42 28.98 -3.96 -7.24
CA GLN A 42 28.56 -5.22 -7.86
C GLN A 42 28.38 -5.12 -9.38
N ASP A 43 27.81 -4.02 -9.87
CA ASP A 43 27.69 -3.80 -11.32
C ASP A 43 29.06 -3.64 -11.97
N PHE A 44 30.00 -2.97 -11.30
CA PHE A 44 31.40 -2.89 -11.72
C PHE A 44 32.02 -4.29 -11.79
N LEU A 45 31.94 -5.10 -10.73
CA LEU A 45 32.48 -6.45 -10.70
C LEU A 45 31.87 -7.37 -11.77
N ARG A 46 30.57 -7.21 -12.09
CA ARG A 46 29.92 -7.93 -13.20
C ARG A 46 30.45 -7.50 -14.56
N LYS A 47 30.73 -6.20 -14.75
CA LYS A 47 31.32 -5.69 -16.01
C LYS A 47 32.69 -6.30 -16.30
N TYR A 48 33.49 -6.55 -15.26
CA TYR A 48 34.82 -7.16 -15.37
C TYR A 48 34.81 -8.69 -15.27
N GLY A 49 33.64 -9.35 -15.21
CA GLY A 49 33.53 -10.80 -15.23
C GLY A 49 33.87 -11.52 -13.92
N PHE A 50 34.05 -10.80 -12.81
CA PHE A 50 34.29 -11.41 -11.50
C PHE A 50 33.02 -12.00 -10.88
N LEU A 51 31.84 -11.53 -11.30
CA LEU A 51 30.53 -12.02 -10.84
C LEU A 51 29.72 -12.56 -12.01
N ASN A 52 29.49 -13.88 -12.02
CA ASN A 52 28.74 -14.59 -13.06
C ASN A 52 27.26 -14.77 -12.71
N ASN A 53 26.61 -13.71 -12.21
CA ASN A 53 25.19 -13.76 -11.91
C ASN A 53 24.38 -13.38 -13.15
N PRO A 54 23.19 -13.99 -13.35
CA PRO A 54 22.24 -13.55 -14.37
C PRO A 54 22.00 -12.03 -14.27
N SER A 55 21.68 -11.39 -15.39
CA SER A 55 21.21 -10.00 -15.42
C SER A 55 20.14 -9.90 -16.48
N ALA A 56 18.99 -9.33 -16.12
CA ALA A 56 18.04 -8.87 -17.11
C ALA A 56 18.74 -7.82 -17.98
N LYS A 57 18.92 -8.14 -19.26
CA LYS A 57 19.38 -7.23 -20.30
C LYS A 57 18.26 -7.14 -21.31
N GLU A 58 17.96 -5.93 -21.76
CA GLU A 58 17.01 -5.75 -22.85
C GLU A 58 17.49 -6.50 -24.10
N LYS A 59 16.55 -7.12 -24.80
CA LYS A 59 16.85 -7.80 -26.06
C LYS A 59 17.31 -6.76 -27.08
N GLU A 60 18.20 -7.16 -27.98
CA GLU A 60 18.76 -6.23 -28.96
C GLU A 60 17.69 -5.57 -29.85
N LEU A 61 16.63 -6.33 -30.17
CA LEU A 61 15.47 -5.87 -30.91
C LEU A 61 14.65 -4.78 -30.20
N THR A 62 14.73 -4.70 -28.86
CA THR A 62 13.93 -3.76 -28.07
C THR A 62 14.70 -2.51 -27.65
N LYS A 63 16.01 -2.44 -27.93
CA LYS A 63 16.85 -1.28 -27.60
C LYS A 63 16.47 0.00 -28.34
N SER A 64 15.75 -0.11 -29.45
CA SER A 64 15.26 1.04 -30.23
C SER A 64 14.01 1.68 -29.64
N PHE A 65 13.32 1.02 -28.70
CA PHE A 65 12.16 1.58 -28.02
C PHE A 65 12.57 2.49 -26.87
N VAL A 66 11.65 3.36 -26.45
CA VAL A 66 11.81 4.15 -25.22
C VAL A 66 11.90 3.17 -24.04
N PRO A 67 12.93 3.29 -23.18
CA PRO A 67 13.06 2.39 -22.05
C PRO A 67 11.87 2.55 -21.11
N LEU A 68 11.26 1.42 -20.72
CA LEU A 68 10.11 1.41 -19.80
C LEU A 68 10.50 1.77 -18.36
N TYR A 69 11.78 1.61 -18.01
CA TYR A 69 12.30 1.86 -16.67
C TYR A 69 13.44 2.86 -16.73
N SER A 70 13.54 3.68 -15.69
CA SER A 70 14.71 4.53 -15.51
C SER A 70 15.95 3.68 -15.18
N ASP A 71 17.14 4.20 -15.50
CA ASP A 71 18.42 3.54 -15.17
C ASP A 71 18.54 3.23 -13.67
N TYR A 72 17.97 4.10 -12.83
CA TYR A 72 17.97 3.93 -11.38
C TYR A 72 17.04 2.80 -10.92
N GLU A 73 15.83 2.70 -11.48
CA GLU A 73 14.91 1.58 -11.17
C GLU A 73 15.49 0.24 -11.59
N ALA A 74 16.14 0.17 -12.75
CA ALA A 74 16.83 -1.03 -13.20
C ALA A 74 17.96 -1.42 -12.24
N PHE A 75 18.76 -0.44 -11.80
CA PHE A 75 19.79 -0.63 -10.79
C PHE A 75 19.22 -1.13 -9.45
N TYR A 76 18.20 -0.45 -8.94
CA TYR A 76 17.55 -0.75 -7.67
C TYR A 76 16.96 -2.16 -7.69
N THR A 77 16.23 -2.50 -8.75
CA THR A 77 15.60 -3.80 -8.92
C THR A 77 16.63 -4.93 -8.92
N ARG A 78 17.73 -4.75 -9.67
CA ARG A 78 18.78 -5.76 -9.86
C ARG A 78 19.61 -6.03 -8.59
N ASN A 79 19.94 -4.98 -7.83
CA ASN A 79 20.93 -5.05 -6.76
C ASN A 79 20.34 -4.99 -5.35
N LEU A 80 19.24 -4.25 -5.15
CA LEU A 80 18.63 -4.05 -3.84
C LEU A 80 17.34 -4.87 -3.71
N TYR A 81 16.33 -4.58 -4.54
CA TYR A 81 15.00 -5.18 -4.42
C TYR A 81 15.05 -6.71 -4.49
N ARG A 82 15.82 -7.28 -5.42
CA ARG A 82 15.92 -8.74 -5.59
C ARG A 82 16.33 -9.50 -4.33
N ARG A 83 17.16 -8.89 -3.47
CA ARG A 83 17.56 -9.46 -2.19
C ARG A 83 16.48 -9.26 -1.13
N ALA A 84 15.94 -8.04 -1.03
CA ALA A 84 14.85 -7.71 -0.11
C ALA A 84 13.57 -8.54 -0.38
N ARG A 85 13.34 -8.89 -1.64
CA ARG A 85 12.22 -9.71 -2.10
C ARG A 85 12.15 -11.05 -1.39
N ASP A 86 13.29 -11.64 -0.98
CA ASP A 86 13.25 -12.90 -0.26
C ASP A 86 12.51 -12.78 1.09
N CYS A 87 12.62 -11.63 1.75
CA CYS A 87 11.92 -11.36 3.00
C CYS A 87 10.46 -10.96 2.78
N TRP A 88 10.15 -10.18 1.75
CA TRP A 88 8.83 -9.52 1.62
C TRP A 88 7.83 -10.29 0.76
N ASN A 89 8.29 -11.04 -0.25
CA ASN A 89 7.38 -11.71 -1.19
C ASN A 89 7.29 -13.21 -0.93
N ARG A 90 7.31 -13.64 0.33
CA ARG A 90 7.11 -15.06 0.66
C ARG A 90 5.63 -15.41 0.50
N PRO A 91 5.27 -16.46 -0.24
CA PRO A 91 3.88 -16.88 -0.36
C PRO A 91 3.32 -17.24 1.02
N ILE A 92 2.14 -16.69 1.33
CA ILE A 92 1.38 -17.04 2.52
C ILE A 92 0.47 -18.21 2.15
N CYS A 93 0.47 -19.27 2.97
CA CYS A 93 -0.31 -20.49 2.76
C CYS A 93 -1.44 -20.66 3.79
N SER A 94 -1.65 -19.69 4.66
CA SER A 94 -2.75 -19.64 5.62
C SER A 94 -3.53 -18.33 5.49
N VAL A 95 -4.54 -18.16 6.34
CA VAL A 95 -5.10 -16.83 6.58
C VAL A 95 -4.04 -15.89 7.17
N PRO A 96 -4.07 -14.59 6.86
CA PRO A 96 -3.18 -13.57 7.42
C PRO A 96 -3.61 -13.18 8.84
N GLY A 97 -3.73 -14.16 9.73
CA GLY A 97 -4.03 -13.97 11.15
C GLY A 97 -2.81 -13.52 11.97
N PRO A 98 -2.91 -13.47 13.31
CA PRO A 98 -1.78 -13.24 14.22
C PRO A 98 -0.64 -14.23 14.04
N GLU A 99 -0.98 -15.47 13.67
CA GLU A 99 -0.04 -16.49 13.24
C GLU A 99 -0.30 -16.80 11.77
N MET A 100 0.75 -16.84 10.96
CA MET A 100 0.65 -17.17 9.55
C MET A 100 1.66 -18.24 9.15
N VAL A 101 1.32 -19.01 8.12
CA VAL A 101 2.14 -20.08 7.57
C VAL A 101 2.72 -19.59 6.25
N LEU A 102 4.04 -19.55 6.15
CA LEU A 102 4.76 -19.17 4.94
C LEU A 102 5.26 -20.41 4.21
N MET A 103 5.18 -20.40 2.88
CA MET A 103 5.88 -21.37 2.04
C MET A 103 7.38 -21.10 2.09
N ASP A 104 8.14 -22.11 2.48
CA ASP A 104 9.59 -22.03 2.43
C ASP A 104 10.08 -22.12 0.98
N ARG A 105 11.16 -21.39 0.72
CA ARG A 105 11.79 -21.35 -0.58
C ARG A 105 13.29 -21.23 -0.44
N ILE A 106 13.99 -21.77 -1.42
CA ILE A 106 15.44 -21.67 -1.53
C ILE A 106 15.78 -21.04 -2.88
N SER A 107 16.83 -20.22 -2.89
CA SER A 107 17.43 -19.70 -4.12
C SER A 107 18.88 -20.12 -4.19
N THR A 108 19.28 -20.69 -5.32
CA THR A 108 20.67 -21.10 -5.62
C THR A 108 21.40 -20.07 -6.48
N ASP A 109 20.69 -19.06 -6.99
CA ASP A 109 21.17 -18.10 -7.99
C ASP A 109 21.10 -16.65 -7.47
N SER A 110 21.45 -16.43 -6.19
CA SER A 110 21.44 -15.09 -5.58
C SER A 110 20.07 -14.38 -5.60
N CYS A 111 18.97 -15.11 -5.37
CA CYS A 111 17.58 -14.60 -5.37
C CYS A 111 17.02 -14.22 -6.75
N TRP A 112 17.56 -14.75 -7.86
CA TRP A 112 16.95 -14.57 -9.19
C TRP A 112 15.70 -15.42 -9.34
N THR A 113 15.84 -16.71 -9.06
CA THR A 113 14.76 -17.69 -9.04
C THR A 113 14.59 -18.25 -7.64
N PHE A 114 13.38 -18.73 -7.35
CA PHE A 114 13.05 -19.37 -6.10
C PHE A 114 12.38 -20.70 -6.40
N THR A 115 12.91 -21.76 -5.80
CA THR A 115 12.29 -23.08 -5.81
C THR A 115 11.58 -23.27 -4.48
N MET A 116 10.28 -23.57 -4.53
CA MET A 116 9.50 -23.86 -3.33
C MET A 116 9.93 -25.23 -2.79
N THR A 117 10.16 -25.34 -1.48
CA THR A 117 10.66 -26.57 -0.85
C THR A 117 9.55 -27.52 -0.40
N ASN A 118 8.28 -27.16 -0.64
CA ASN A 118 7.08 -27.84 -0.12
C ASN A 118 7.04 -27.98 1.41
N THR A 119 7.95 -27.30 2.12
CA THR A 119 7.92 -27.15 3.57
C THR A 119 7.31 -25.80 3.91
N THR A 120 6.76 -25.72 5.11
CA THR A 120 6.11 -24.50 5.57
C THR A 120 6.60 -24.13 6.95
N THR A 121 6.83 -22.84 7.17
CA THR A 121 7.23 -22.29 8.46
C THR A 121 6.11 -21.45 9.04
N LYS A 122 5.77 -21.72 10.31
CA LYS A 122 4.82 -20.91 11.08
C LYS A 122 5.53 -19.69 11.66
N VAL A 123 4.99 -18.51 11.45
CA VAL A 123 5.55 -17.23 11.90
C VAL A 123 4.48 -16.35 12.55
N LEU A 124 4.93 -15.41 13.38
CA LEU A 124 4.07 -14.37 13.94
C LEU A 124 3.95 -13.19 12.97
N ASN A 125 2.74 -12.69 12.80
CA ASN A 125 2.40 -11.62 11.89
C ASN A 125 2.38 -10.27 12.62
N PHE A 126 3.50 -9.56 12.57
CA PHE A 126 3.63 -8.18 13.04
C PHE A 126 3.47 -7.14 11.92
N GLY A 127 3.33 -7.59 10.67
CA GLY A 127 3.37 -6.73 9.48
C GLY A 127 2.00 -6.36 8.92
N SER A 128 0.94 -7.09 9.28
CA SER A 128 -0.40 -6.80 8.79
C SER A 128 -1.19 -5.88 9.73
N TYR A 129 -2.18 -5.19 9.17
CA TYR A 129 -3.14 -4.37 9.92
C TYR A 129 -4.25 -5.19 10.61
N ASN A 130 -4.16 -6.53 10.63
CA ASN A 130 -5.18 -7.40 11.21
C ASN A 130 -5.09 -7.50 12.74
N TYR A 131 -4.91 -6.37 13.43
CA TYR A 131 -4.79 -6.34 14.90
C TYR A 131 -6.09 -6.70 15.62
N LEU A 132 -7.24 -6.46 14.96
CA LEU A 132 -8.57 -6.75 15.50
C LEU A 132 -9.06 -8.17 15.17
N GLY A 133 -8.30 -8.95 14.40
CA GLY A 133 -8.68 -10.32 14.03
C GLY A 133 -9.92 -10.39 13.13
N PHE A 134 -10.18 -9.35 12.34
CA PHE A 134 -11.32 -9.35 11.41
C PHE A 134 -11.07 -10.23 10.17
N ALA A 135 -9.81 -10.42 9.77
CA ALA A 135 -9.44 -11.26 8.64
C ALA A 135 -9.10 -12.70 9.07
N GLU A 136 -10.01 -13.33 9.81
CA GLU A 136 -9.90 -14.71 10.31
C GLU A 136 -10.82 -15.68 9.56
N THR A 137 -10.54 -16.98 9.69
CA THR A 137 -11.37 -18.04 9.04
C THR A 137 -12.69 -18.28 9.78
N SER A 138 -12.79 -17.88 11.04
CA SER A 138 -13.98 -18.06 11.87
C SER A 138 -14.22 -16.82 12.72
N GLY A 139 -15.49 -16.49 12.93
CA GLY A 139 -15.88 -15.38 13.79
C GLY A 139 -17.01 -14.54 13.18
N PRO A 140 -17.47 -13.52 13.91
CA PRO A 140 -18.65 -12.75 13.52
C PRO A 140 -18.48 -12.01 12.18
N CYS A 141 -17.26 -11.60 11.83
CA CYS A 141 -16.98 -10.91 10.57
C CYS A 141 -17.17 -11.83 9.36
N ILE A 142 -16.49 -12.99 9.33
CA ILE A 142 -16.62 -13.93 8.22
C ILE A 142 -18.04 -14.50 8.12
N ASP A 143 -18.72 -14.73 9.24
CA ASP A 143 -20.12 -15.19 9.24
C ASP A 143 -21.06 -14.13 8.66
N ALA A 144 -20.83 -12.85 8.94
CA ALA A 144 -21.59 -11.74 8.37
C ALA A 144 -21.28 -11.58 6.87
N ASP A 145 -20.02 -11.74 6.48
CA ASP A 145 -19.59 -11.69 5.08
C ASP A 145 -20.25 -12.81 4.26
N VAL A 146 -20.21 -14.06 4.76
CA VAL A 146 -20.85 -15.21 4.10
C VAL A 146 -22.36 -14.99 3.93
N LYS A 147 -23.06 -14.55 4.98
CA LYS A 147 -24.50 -14.24 4.90
C LYS A 147 -24.80 -13.13 3.89
N SER A 148 -23.94 -12.11 3.84
CA SER A 148 -24.09 -11.00 2.88
C SER A 148 -23.87 -11.50 1.45
N ILE A 149 -22.87 -12.35 1.24
CA ILE A 149 -22.61 -13.00 -0.05
C ILE A 149 -23.78 -13.90 -0.47
N GLU A 150 -24.37 -14.67 0.45
CA GLU A 150 -25.54 -15.49 0.17
C GLU A 150 -26.78 -14.64 -0.20
N LYS A 151 -26.95 -13.48 0.45
CA LYS A 151 -28.08 -12.57 0.19
C LYS A 151 -27.92 -11.79 -1.12
N TYR A 152 -26.74 -11.22 -1.38
CA TYR A 152 -26.50 -10.28 -2.50
C TYR A 152 -25.75 -10.89 -3.69
N GLY A 153 -25.10 -12.05 -3.50
CA GLY A 153 -24.25 -12.69 -4.49
C GLY A 153 -22.84 -12.07 -4.59
N LEU A 154 -21.97 -12.71 -5.36
CA LEU A 154 -20.60 -12.24 -5.66
C LEU A 154 -20.53 -11.35 -6.92
N GLY A 155 -21.70 -10.93 -7.43
CA GLY A 155 -21.92 -10.64 -8.85
C GLY A 155 -21.85 -9.19 -9.30
N LEU A 156 -21.09 -8.31 -8.64
CA LEU A 156 -20.96 -6.92 -9.07
C LEU A 156 -19.52 -6.62 -9.53
N ALA A 157 -19.18 -7.09 -10.73
CA ALA A 157 -17.90 -6.81 -11.38
C ALA A 157 -17.83 -5.40 -12.01
N SER A 158 -18.69 -4.47 -11.59
CA SER A 158 -18.65 -3.09 -12.05
C SER A 158 -18.98 -2.11 -10.91
N SER A 159 -18.64 -0.85 -11.14
CA SER A 159 -18.79 0.24 -10.18
C SER A 159 -20.25 0.50 -9.83
N ARG A 160 -20.47 1.05 -8.63
CA ARG A 160 -21.79 1.51 -8.17
C ARG A 160 -22.49 2.46 -9.17
N LEU A 161 -21.72 3.18 -9.99
CA LEU A 161 -22.27 4.05 -11.03
C LEU A 161 -23.01 3.26 -12.12
N GLU A 162 -22.49 2.08 -12.49
CA GLU A 162 -23.02 1.29 -13.59
C GLU A 162 -24.08 0.28 -13.14
N VAL A 163 -23.87 -0.35 -11.99
CA VAL A 163 -24.75 -1.45 -11.53
C VAL A 163 -25.78 -1.01 -10.48
N GLY A 164 -25.68 0.23 -10.01
CA GLY A 164 -26.61 0.82 -9.05
C GLY A 164 -26.23 0.59 -7.59
N THR A 165 -27.06 1.14 -6.70
CA THR A 165 -26.87 1.12 -5.25
C THR A 165 -27.70 -0.01 -4.63
N LEU A 166 -27.12 -0.75 -3.67
CA LEU A 166 -27.82 -1.75 -2.85
C LEU A 166 -28.13 -1.16 -1.47
N ASP A 167 -29.11 -1.74 -0.78
CA ASP A 167 -29.49 -1.43 0.61
C ASP A 167 -28.30 -1.52 1.58
N ILE A 168 -27.43 -2.53 1.44
CA ILE A 168 -26.22 -2.67 2.27
C ILE A 168 -25.23 -1.50 2.11
N HIS A 169 -25.18 -0.85 0.94
CA HIS A 169 -24.32 0.33 0.76
C HIS A 169 -24.86 1.53 1.54
N GLU A 170 -26.18 1.74 1.52
CA GLU A 170 -26.82 2.83 2.25
C GLU A 170 -26.73 2.63 3.76
N GLU A 171 -26.89 1.38 4.23
CA GLU A 171 -26.70 1.01 5.63
C GLU A 171 -25.28 1.30 6.10
N LEU A 172 -24.27 0.89 5.32
CA LEU A 172 -22.86 1.16 5.62
C LEU A 172 -22.58 2.66 5.66
N GLU A 173 -23.07 3.42 4.69
CA GLU A 173 -22.85 4.87 4.62
C GLU A 173 -23.50 5.61 5.78
N LYS A 174 -24.72 5.19 6.18
CA LYS A 174 -25.40 5.74 7.34
C LYS A 174 -24.65 5.43 8.63
N LEU A 175 -24.20 4.19 8.82
CA LEU A 175 -23.40 3.78 9.98
C LEU A 175 -22.10 4.61 10.08
N VAL A 176 -21.42 4.82 8.95
CA VAL A 176 -20.20 5.64 8.91
C VAL A 176 -20.51 7.11 9.21
N ALA A 177 -21.60 7.66 8.67
CA ALA A 177 -22.03 9.03 8.94
C ALA A 177 -22.32 9.24 10.44
N GLU A 178 -23.04 8.30 11.06
CA GLU A 178 -23.32 8.29 12.51
C GLU A 178 -22.04 8.18 13.34
N PHE A 179 -21.12 7.28 12.96
CA PHE A 179 -19.85 7.10 13.66
C PHE A 179 -18.95 8.34 13.61
N VAL A 180 -18.87 9.00 12.46
CA VAL A 180 -18.05 10.21 12.28
C VAL A 180 -18.79 11.49 12.75
N GLY A 181 -20.09 11.40 12.99
CA GLY A 181 -20.93 12.55 13.39
C GLY A 181 -21.12 13.56 12.26
N GLN A 182 -21.30 13.10 11.03
CA GLN A 182 -21.58 13.93 9.85
C GLN A 182 -22.98 13.66 9.30
N GLU A 183 -23.52 14.63 8.56
CA GLU A 183 -24.88 14.54 7.99
C GLU A 183 -25.00 13.40 6.95
N ALA A 184 -23.93 13.14 6.21
CA ALA A 184 -23.85 12.07 5.23
C ALA A 184 -22.40 11.59 5.08
N ALA A 185 -22.24 10.34 4.67
CA ALA A 185 -20.96 9.76 4.29
C ALA A 185 -21.10 9.00 2.97
N ILE A 186 -20.00 8.88 2.23
CA ILE A 186 -19.89 8.05 1.04
C ILE A 186 -18.64 7.18 1.18
N VAL A 187 -18.77 5.89 0.88
CA VAL A 187 -17.69 4.92 1.08
C VAL A 187 -17.08 4.50 -0.26
N PHE A 188 -15.74 4.48 -0.32
CA PHE A 188 -14.98 4.00 -1.47
C PHE A 188 -14.04 2.89 -1.03
N GLY A 189 -13.90 1.85 -1.86
CA GLY A 189 -13.01 0.70 -1.58
C GLY A 189 -11.50 1.03 -1.66
N MET A 190 -11.12 2.20 -2.17
CA MET A 190 -9.73 2.63 -2.29
C MET A 190 -9.59 4.11 -1.94
N GLY A 191 -8.62 4.45 -1.07
CA GLY A 191 -8.40 5.84 -0.64
C GLY A 191 -8.03 6.82 -1.77
N PHE A 192 -7.33 6.36 -2.81
CA PHE A 192 -7.07 7.17 -4.01
C PHE A 192 -8.36 7.46 -4.79
N ALA A 193 -9.25 6.48 -4.89
CA ALA A 193 -10.51 6.61 -5.63
C ALA A 193 -11.42 7.69 -5.01
N THR A 194 -11.38 7.85 -3.68
CA THR A 194 -12.12 8.92 -2.98
C THR A 194 -11.80 10.31 -3.55
N ASN A 195 -10.52 10.61 -3.78
CA ASN A 195 -10.13 11.92 -4.31
C ASN A 195 -10.45 12.04 -5.80
N ALA A 196 -10.06 11.02 -6.58
CA ALA A 196 -10.18 11.07 -8.03
C ALA A 196 -11.64 11.11 -8.53
N LEU A 197 -12.55 10.42 -7.84
CA LEU A 197 -13.97 10.36 -8.24
C LEU A 197 -14.79 11.56 -7.76
N ASN A 198 -14.43 12.17 -6.61
CA ASN A 198 -15.18 13.30 -6.07
C ASN A 198 -14.74 14.65 -6.63
N MET A 199 -13.42 14.84 -6.89
CA MET A 199 -12.91 16.15 -7.34
C MET A 199 -13.60 16.67 -8.62
N PRO A 200 -13.83 15.86 -9.68
CA PRO A 200 -14.51 16.33 -10.89
C PRO A 200 -15.97 16.74 -10.68
N ARG A 201 -16.59 16.31 -9.57
CA ARG A 201 -17.99 16.62 -9.25
C ARG A 201 -18.12 17.88 -8.40
N ILE A 202 -17.05 18.28 -7.74
CA ILE A 202 -16.98 19.45 -6.86
C ILE A 202 -16.39 20.65 -7.62
N PHE A 203 -15.49 20.43 -8.57
CA PHE A 203 -14.82 21.48 -9.35
C PHE A 203 -15.34 21.57 -10.78
N ASP A 204 -15.51 22.79 -11.28
CA ASP A 204 -15.76 23.09 -12.68
C ASP A 204 -14.51 23.70 -13.36
N LYS A 205 -14.61 24.03 -14.65
CA LYS A 205 -13.49 24.61 -15.43
C LYS A 205 -13.00 25.96 -14.90
N VAL A 206 -13.78 26.63 -14.04
CA VAL A 206 -13.50 27.99 -13.54
C VAL A 206 -13.09 27.98 -12.07
N SER A 207 -13.11 26.81 -11.43
CA SER A 207 -12.78 26.61 -10.03
C SER A 207 -11.29 26.81 -9.78
N ILE A 208 -10.95 27.60 -8.76
CA ILE A 208 -9.58 27.76 -8.27
C ILE A 208 -9.33 26.76 -7.15
N VAL A 209 -8.42 25.81 -7.38
CA VAL A 209 -8.06 24.77 -6.41
C VAL A 209 -6.74 25.12 -5.73
N ALA A 210 -6.77 25.30 -4.41
CA ALA A 210 -5.56 25.47 -3.60
C ALA A 210 -5.02 24.10 -3.16
N PHE A 211 -3.85 23.71 -3.67
CA PHE A 211 -3.18 22.46 -3.29
C PHE A 211 -2.35 22.66 -2.02
N LEU A 212 -2.74 22.00 -0.94
CA LEU A 212 -1.91 21.86 0.26
C LEU A 212 -1.04 20.63 0.09
N THR A 213 0.23 20.82 -0.27
CA THR A 213 1.19 19.72 -0.36
C THR A 213 1.59 19.28 1.05
N CYS A 214 1.06 18.15 1.51
CA CYS A 214 1.65 17.42 2.64
C CYS A 214 2.62 16.40 2.07
N GLN A 215 3.92 16.54 2.37
CA GLN A 215 4.97 15.71 1.80
C GLN A 215 5.04 14.30 2.42
N PHE A 216 4.17 14.01 3.39
CA PHE A 216 4.12 12.75 4.10
C PHE A 216 2.66 12.36 4.39
N ILE A 217 2.35 11.09 4.11
CA ILE A 217 1.16 10.32 4.51
C ILE A 217 0.04 10.22 3.46
N ASN A 218 -0.09 8.98 2.98
CA ASN A 218 -1.11 8.39 2.13
C ASN A 218 -2.50 8.29 2.80
N ARG A 219 -2.90 9.27 3.64
CA ARG A 219 -4.21 9.32 4.30
C ARG A 219 -5.03 10.46 3.70
N ALA A 220 -5.83 10.11 2.70
CA ALA A 220 -6.82 11.01 2.12
C ALA A 220 -8.06 11.10 3.03
N ILE A 221 -7.99 11.93 4.08
CA ILE A 221 -9.18 12.60 4.61
C ILE A 221 -9.10 14.03 4.08
N CYS A 222 -9.66 14.27 2.90
CA CYS A 222 -9.76 15.62 2.36
C CYS A 222 -10.92 16.33 3.06
N LYS A 223 -10.58 17.18 4.04
CA LYS A 223 -11.55 18.09 4.65
C LYS A 223 -11.61 19.36 3.79
N TYR A 224 -12.67 19.50 2.99
CA TYR A 224 -12.90 20.73 2.23
C TYR A 224 -13.66 21.73 3.10
N ARG A 225 -13.19 22.98 3.16
CA ARG A 225 -13.93 24.10 3.76
C ARG A 225 -14.35 25.03 2.64
N PHE A 226 -15.65 25.09 2.38
CA PHE A 226 -16.22 26.01 1.42
C PHE A 226 -16.18 27.43 2.00
N LEU A 227 -15.49 28.34 1.31
CA LEU A 227 -15.66 29.77 1.50
C LEU A 227 -16.76 30.20 0.54
N SER A 228 -18.01 30.28 1.01
CA SER A 228 -19.03 31.03 0.27
C SER A 228 -18.73 32.52 0.42
N ASN A 229 -18.94 33.28 -0.65
CA ASN A 229 -19.16 34.73 -0.50
C ASN A 229 -20.43 35.01 0.30
#